data_AF-A0A7V1SKA4-F1
#
_entry.id   AF-A0A7V1SKA4-F1
#
_cell.length_a   1.000
_cell.length_b   1.000
_cell.length_c   1.000
_cell.angle_alpha   90.00
_cell.angle_beta   90.00
_cell.angle_gamma   90.00
#
_symmetry.space_group_name_H-M   'P 1'
#
loop_
_entity.id
_entity.type
_entity.pdbx_description
1 polymer ?
#
loop_
_entity_poly.entity_id
_entity_poly.type
_entity_poly.pdbx_seq_one_letter_code
_entity_poly.pdbx_strand_id
1 'polypeptide(L)'
;CVYVPADDLTDPAPATTFAHLDGTVVLSRQITELGIYPAVDPLDSTSRILDPNVLGEEHYYTSRQVQQILQKYKDLQDIIAILGMDELSDEDKLTVGRARRIQRFLSQPFHVAETFTGTAGKYVPVKETVQGFKEIIEGKHDDLPEAAFYMVGNIEEAREKAERMAAASK
;
A
#
# COMPACT_ATOMS: atom_id res chain seq x y z
N CYS A 1 -1.11 17.83 12.81
CA CYS A 1 -0.51 17.65 11.47
C CYS A 1 0.75 18.49 11.40
N VAL A 2 1.89 17.89 11.06
CA VAL A 2 3.15 18.62 10.84
C VAL A 2 3.21 18.95 9.36
N TYR A 3 3.26 20.22 9.01
CA TYR A 3 3.53 20.65 7.65
C TYR A 3 5.03 20.56 7.40
N VAL A 4 5.44 19.95 6.29
CA VAL A 4 6.85 19.80 5.91
C VAL A 4 7.14 20.82 4.81
N PRO A 5 7.93 21.88 5.09
CA PRO A 5 8.30 22.86 4.08
C PRO A 5 9.10 22.21 2.95
N ALA A 6 8.76 22.54 1.70
CA ALA A 6 9.47 22.09 0.50
C ALA A 6 9.67 20.56 0.38
N ASP A 7 8.81 19.76 1.02
CA ASP A 7 8.92 18.30 1.07
C ASP A 7 10.26 17.78 1.70
N ASP A 8 10.94 18.61 2.51
CA ASP A 8 12.21 18.27 3.18
C ASP A 8 12.02 17.81 4.63
N LEU A 9 12.12 16.49 4.84
CA LEU A 9 12.02 15.85 6.17
C LEU A 9 13.26 16.08 7.06
N THR A 10 14.35 16.62 6.51
CA THR A 10 15.57 16.92 7.25
C THR A 10 15.57 18.30 7.89
N ASP A 11 14.53 19.11 7.61
CA ASP A 11 14.36 20.41 8.26
C ASP A 11 14.28 20.22 9.80
N PRO A 12 14.97 21.08 10.59
CA PRO A 12 15.04 20.92 12.04
C PRO A 12 13.67 20.98 12.75
N ALA A 13 12.66 21.65 12.17
CA ALA A 13 11.33 21.74 12.77
C ALA A 13 10.56 20.40 12.76
N PRO A 14 10.38 19.71 11.62
CA PRO A 14 9.81 18.37 11.59
C PRO A 14 10.68 17.36 12.34
N ALA A 15 12.01 17.40 12.18
CA ALA A 15 12.92 16.46 12.83
C ALA A 15 12.80 16.45 14.37
N THR A 16 12.73 17.64 14.99
CA THR A 16 12.56 17.75 16.46
C THR A 16 11.19 17.25 16.90
N THR A 17 10.15 17.55 16.11
CA THR A 17 8.78 17.12 16.43
C THR A 17 8.65 15.60 16.38
N PHE A 18 9.27 14.94 15.40
CA PHE A 18 9.20 13.48 15.22
C PHE A 18 9.78 12.69 16.40
N ALA A 19 10.80 13.22 17.09
CA ALA A 19 11.40 12.55 18.26
C ALA A 19 10.39 12.34 19.41
N HIS A 20 9.34 13.15 19.48
CA HIS A 20 8.32 13.10 20.52
C HIS A 20 7.07 12.30 20.13
N LEU A 21 6.98 11.80 18.90
CA LEU A 21 5.81 11.07 18.41
C LEU A 21 6.00 9.55 18.52
N ASP A 22 4.93 8.86 18.89
CA ASP A 22 4.90 7.39 18.94
C ASP A 22 4.64 6.75 17.56
N GLY A 23 4.29 7.55 16.56
CA GLY A 23 4.19 7.13 15.17
C GLY A 23 4.08 8.33 14.23
N THR A 24 4.56 8.13 13.02
CA THR A 24 4.57 9.12 11.94
C THR A 24 3.82 8.54 10.74
N VAL A 25 2.89 9.31 10.20
CA VAL A 25 2.22 9.01 8.92
C VAL A 25 2.67 10.07 7.94
N VAL A 26 3.51 9.68 7.00
CA VAL A 26 4.07 10.56 5.97
C VAL A 26 3.16 10.53 4.76
N LEU A 27 2.74 11.70 4.27
CA LEU A 27 1.97 11.83 3.04
C LEU A 27 2.88 12.28 1.91
N SER A 28 2.91 11.53 0.81
CA SER A 28 3.84 11.73 -0.29
C SER A 28 3.14 12.22 -1.57
N ARG A 29 3.76 13.21 -2.22
CA ARG A 29 3.32 13.69 -3.54
C ARG A 29 3.41 12.59 -4.60
N GLN A 30 4.48 11.79 -4.58
CA GLN A 30 4.71 10.72 -5.56
C GLN A 30 3.57 9.69 -5.54
N ILE A 31 3.03 9.37 -4.37
CA ILE A 31 1.91 8.43 -4.21
C ILE A 31 0.61 9.05 -4.71
N THR A 32 0.42 10.34 -4.49
CA THR A 32 -0.72 11.11 -5.01
C THR A 32 -0.74 11.12 -6.54
N GLU A 33 0.42 11.29 -7.18
CA GLU A 33 0.57 11.25 -8.65
C GLU A 33 0.20 9.89 -9.25
N LEU A 34 0.34 8.81 -8.48
CA LEU A 34 -0.13 7.48 -8.85
C LEU A 34 -1.65 7.29 -8.66
N GLY A 35 -2.35 8.31 -8.16
CA GLY A 35 -3.79 8.30 -7.89
C GLY A 35 -4.19 7.49 -6.65
N ILE A 36 -3.24 7.17 -5.77
CA ILE A 36 -3.49 6.36 -4.56
C ILE A 36 -3.89 7.30 -3.42
N TYR A 37 -5.07 7.04 -2.83
CA TYR A 37 -5.58 7.77 -1.68
C TYR A 37 -6.02 6.79 -0.58
N PRO A 38 -5.61 7.02 0.68
CA PRO A 38 -4.75 8.12 1.14
C PRO A 38 -3.30 7.99 0.64
N ALA A 39 -2.64 9.12 0.43
CA ALA A 39 -1.28 9.17 -0.12
C ALA A 39 -0.19 8.87 0.92
N VAL A 40 -0.42 7.87 1.76
CA VAL A 40 0.50 7.47 2.84
C VAL A 40 1.70 6.73 2.25
N ASP A 41 2.91 7.15 2.61
CA ASP A 41 4.13 6.43 2.29
C ASP A 41 4.34 5.27 3.27
N PRO A 42 4.23 4.00 2.83
CA PRO A 42 4.32 2.84 3.72
C PRO A 42 5.75 2.51 4.17
N LEU A 43 6.77 3.07 3.53
CA LEU A 43 8.18 2.85 3.88
C LEU A 43 8.71 3.97 4.79
N ASP A 44 8.26 5.21 4.59
CA ASP A 44 8.67 6.35 5.41
C ASP A 44 7.77 6.56 6.65
N SER A 45 6.56 5.97 6.67
CA SER A 45 5.69 5.96 7.85
C SER A 45 6.13 4.91 8.86
N THR A 46 6.12 5.28 10.14
CA THR A 46 6.61 4.40 11.22
C THR A 46 5.70 4.44 12.44
N SER A 47 5.79 3.41 13.28
CA SER A 47 5.10 3.38 14.56
C SER A 47 5.91 2.57 15.59
N ARG A 48 6.00 3.08 16.82
CA ARG A 48 6.63 2.37 17.95
C ARG A 48 5.88 1.11 18.34
N ILE A 49 4.57 1.08 18.13
CA ILE A 49 3.74 -0.07 18.48
C ILE A 49 3.78 -1.17 17.41
N LEU A 50 4.53 -1.01 16.32
CA LEU A 50 4.78 -2.08 15.35
C LEU A 50 5.77 -3.10 15.94
N ASP A 51 5.32 -3.80 16.98
CA ASP A 51 6.06 -4.77 17.78
C ASP A 51 5.18 -6.01 18.02
N PRO A 52 5.70 -7.24 17.85
CA PRO A 52 4.92 -8.47 18.01
C PRO A 52 4.36 -8.66 19.43
N ASN A 53 4.99 -8.07 20.46
CA ASN A 53 4.49 -8.14 21.84
C ASN A 53 3.27 -7.24 22.07
N VAL A 54 3.01 -6.27 21.18
CA VAL A 54 1.87 -5.36 21.27
C VAL A 54 0.75 -5.78 20.31
N LEU A 55 1.09 -6.10 19.06
CA LEU A 55 0.12 -6.38 17.99
C LEU A 55 -0.20 -7.87 17.81
N GLY A 56 0.62 -8.74 18.39
CA GLY A 56 0.67 -10.16 18.03
C GLY A 56 1.54 -10.43 16.81
N GLU A 57 1.98 -11.68 16.69
CA GLU A 57 2.92 -12.10 15.63
C GLU A 57 2.35 -11.94 14.23
N GLU A 58 1.10 -12.35 14.01
CA GLU A 58 0.49 -12.34 12.67
C GLU A 58 0.47 -10.94 12.05
N HIS A 59 -0.04 -9.95 12.80
CA HIS A 59 -0.06 -8.56 12.34
C HIS A 59 1.36 -8.06 12.08
N TYR A 60 2.29 -8.27 13.03
CA TYR A 60 3.66 -7.81 12.90
C TYR A 60 4.35 -8.38 11.66
N TYR A 61 4.32 -9.70 11.46
CA TYR A 61 5.01 -10.34 10.35
C TYR A 61 4.37 -9.99 9.01
N THR A 62 3.05 -9.89 8.92
CA THR A 62 2.37 -9.43 7.69
C THR A 62 2.81 -8.01 7.34
N SER A 63 2.81 -7.08 8.30
CA SER A 63 3.27 -5.70 8.04
C SER A 63 4.74 -5.64 7.62
N ARG A 64 5.62 -6.43 8.25
CA ARG A 64 7.05 -6.49 7.87
C ARG A 64 7.26 -7.06 6.47
N GLN A 65 6.51 -8.09 6.10
CA GLN A 65 6.56 -8.66 4.75
C GLN A 65 6.05 -7.68 3.69
N VAL A 66 4.97 -6.93 3.97
CA VAL A 66 4.51 -5.83 3.09
C VAL A 66 5.65 -4.83 2.85
N GLN A 67 6.31 -4.36 3.92
CA GLN A 67 7.44 -3.43 3.82
C GLN A 67 8.59 -4.01 3.00
N GLN A 68 8.96 -5.27 3.21
CA GLN A 68 10.02 -5.95 2.47
C GLN A 68 9.72 -6.04 0.96
N ILE A 69 8.49 -6.41 0.59
CA ILE A 69 8.08 -6.50 -0.81
C ILE A 69 8.10 -5.11 -1.47
N LEU A 70 7.59 -4.08 -0.78
CA LEU A 70 7.58 -2.72 -1.30
C LEU A 70 8.99 -2.13 -1.41
N GLN A 71 9.89 -2.44 -0.48
CA GLN A 71 11.29 -2.04 -0.57
C GLN A 71 11.99 -2.71 -1.76
N LYS A 72 11.84 -4.04 -1.91
CA LYS A 72 12.39 -4.75 -3.06
C LYS A 72 11.83 -4.21 -4.38
N TYR A 73 10.56 -3.85 -4.42
CA TYR A 73 9.96 -3.21 -5.59
C TYR A 73 10.60 -1.85 -5.90
N LYS A 74 10.83 -1.00 -4.89
CA LYS A 74 11.52 0.29 -5.05
C LYS A 74 12.93 0.11 -5.64
N ASP A 75 13.69 -0.87 -5.15
CA ASP A 75 15.03 -1.17 -5.65
C ASP A 75 14.99 -1.67 -7.12
N LEU A 76 13.94 -2.41 -7.49
CA LEU A 76 13.73 -2.88 -8.86
C LEU A 76 13.21 -1.79 -9.82
N GLN A 77 12.62 -0.70 -9.34
CA GLN A 77 12.05 0.35 -10.19
C GLN A 77 13.11 1.02 -11.08
N ASP A 78 14.32 1.27 -10.56
CA ASP A 78 15.41 1.87 -11.34
C ASP A 78 15.86 0.93 -12.46
N ILE A 79 15.94 -0.37 -12.18
CA ILE A 79 16.25 -1.40 -13.17
C ILE A 79 15.16 -1.44 -14.25
N ILE A 80 13.89 -1.45 -13.85
CA ILE A 80 12.75 -1.45 -14.77
C ILE A 80 12.75 -0.20 -15.66
N ALA A 81 13.09 0.97 -15.11
CA ALA A 81 13.11 2.22 -15.84
C ALA A 81 14.22 2.27 -16.92
N ILE A 82 15.34 1.56 -16.70
CA ILE A 82 16.48 1.55 -17.62
C ILE A 82 16.40 0.40 -18.62
N LEU A 83 16.13 -0.82 -18.14
CA LEU A 83 16.22 -2.06 -18.92
C LEU A 83 14.86 -2.59 -19.38
N GLY A 84 13.77 -2.20 -18.72
CA GLY A 84 12.44 -2.75 -18.96
C GLY A 84 12.11 -3.96 -18.07
N MET A 85 10.82 -4.32 -18.05
CA MET A 85 10.30 -5.38 -17.18
C MET A 85 10.69 -6.80 -17.64
N ASP A 86 10.97 -6.97 -18.93
CA ASP A 86 11.29 -8.28 -19.52
C ASP A 86 12.64 -8.83 -19.06
N GLU A 87 13.57 -7.95 -18.68
CA GLU A 87 14.93 -8.27 -18.22
C GLU A 87 14.99 -8.76 -16.77
N LEU A 88 13.88 -8.69 -16.04
CA LEU A 88 13.79 -9.20 -14.68
C LEU A 88 13.68 -10.74 -14.66
N SER A 89 14.21 -11.34 -13.60
CA SER A 89 13.98 -12.76 -13.29
C SER A 89 12.48 -13.03 -13.08
N ASP A 90 12.02 -14.26 -13.29
CA ASP A 90 10.61 -14.61 -13.08
C ASP A 90 10.16 -14.38 -11.62
N GLU A 91 11.08 -14.56 -10.66
CA GLU A 91 10.84 -14.27 -9.24
C GLU A 91 10.67 -12.77 -8.98
N ASP A 92 11.49 -11.94 -9.64
CA ASP A 92 11.39 -10.48 -9.50
C ASP A 92 10.14 -9.95 -10.20
N LYS A 93 9.76 -10.50 -11.36
CA LYS A 93 8.49 -10.18 -12.02
C LYS A 93 7.31 -10.48 -11.10
N LEU A 94 7.32 -11.63 -10.43
CA LEU A 94 6.31 -12.01 -9.45
C LEU A 94 6.30 -11.07 -8.24
N THR A 95 7.48 -10.72 -7.72
CA THR A 95 7.63 -9.73 -6.64
C THR A 95 7.01 -8.39 -7.03
N VAL A 96 7.31 -7.89 -8.24
CA VAL A 96 6.80 -6.62 -8.74
C VAL A 96 5.28 -6.66 -8.90
N GLY A 97 4.73 -7.76 -9.43
CA GLY A 97 3.28 -7.96 -9.54
C GLY A 97 2.58 -7.88 -8.17
N ARG A 98 3.10 -8.60 -7.18
CA ARG A 98 2.58 -8.53 -5.80
C ARG A 98 2.73 -7.14 -5.19
N ALA A 99 3.88 -6.49 -5.38
CA ALA A 99 4.12 -5.14 -4.88
C ALA A 99 3.14 -4.12 -5.45
N ARG A 100 2.86 -4.17 -6.77
CA ARG A 100 1.86 -3.30 -7.40
C ARG A 100 0.46 -3.54 -6.86
N ARG A 101 0.07 -4.80 -6.65
CA ARG A 101 -1.22 -5.13 -5.99
C ARG A 101 -1.30 -4.57 -4.59
N ILE A 102 -0.27 -4.78 -3.77
CA ILE A 102 -0.16 -4.22 -2.40
C ILE A 102 -0.26 -2.69 -2.44
N GLN A 103 0.49 -2.04 -3.33
CA GLN A 103 0.50 -0.58 -3.46
C GLN A 103 -0.89 -0.02 -3.82
N ARG A 104 -1.63 -0.71 -4.70
CA ARG A 104 -3.02 -0.37 -5.03
C ARG A 104 -3.97 -0.68 -3.88
N PHE A 105 -3.79 -1.81 -3.18
CA PHE A 105 -4.64 -2.23 -2.08
C PHE A 105 -4.53 -1.35 -0.82
N LEU A 106 -3.45 -0.56 -0.70
CA LEU A 106 -3.34 0.50 0.30
C LEU A 106 -4.27 1.70 0.03
N SER A 107 -4.89 1.78 -1.15
CA SER A 107 -5.92 2.79 -1.43
C SER A 107 -7.28 2.36 -0.87
N GLN A 108 -8.04 3.33 -0.35
CA GLN A 108 -9.34 3.09 0.26
C GLN A 108 -10.29 4.27 0.00
N PRO A 109 -11.53 4.03 -0.44
CA PRO A 109 -12.52 5.08 -0.61
C PRO A 109 -12.98 5.61 0.76
N PHE A 110 -12.94 6.92 0.94
CA PHE A 110 -13.32 7.59 2.17
C PHE A 110 -14.78 8.03 2.19
N HIS A 111 -15.47 7.78 3.29
CA HIS A 111 -16.85 8.25 3.51
C HIS A 111 -16.99 9.77 3.34
N VAL A 112 -16.00 10.54 3.80
CA VAL A 112 -15.99 12.00 3.66
C VAL A 112 -15.76 12.48 2.22
N ALA A 113 -15.22 11.61 1.36
CA ALA A 113 -14.96 11.93 -0.04
C ALA A 113 -16.12 11.51 -0.97
N GLU A 114 -17.08 10.72 -0.47
CA GLU A 114 -18.17 10.12 -1.26
C GLU A 114 -18.98 11.17 -2.04
N THR A 115 -19.25 12.34 -1.44
CA THR A 115 -19.97 13.44 -2.10
C THR A 115 -19.24 14.02 -3.30
N PHE A 116 -17.91 13.87 -3.37
CA PHE A 116 -17.07 14.42 -4.43
C PHE A 116 -16.67 13.36 -5.45
N THR A 117 -16.49 12.11 -5.02
CA THR A 117 -16.00 11.01 -5.87
C THR A 117 -17.12 10.13 -6.41
N GLY A 118 -18.31 10.15 -5.81
CA GLY A 118 -19.42 9.24 -6.12
C GLY A 118 -19.16 7.79 -5.71
N THR A 119 -18.02 7.49 -5.06
CA THR A 119 -17.69 6.15 -4.58
C THR A 119 -17.99 6.05 -3.10
N ALA A 120 -18.81 5.05 -2.73
CA ALA A 120 -19.17 4.83 -1.33
C ALA A 120 -17.94 4.55 -0.46
N GLY A 121 -17.88 5.23 0.69
CA GLY A 121 -16.82 5.01 1.66
C GLY A 121 -16.82 3.58 2.21
N LYS A 122 -15.63 3.10 2.59
CA LYS A 122 -15.46 1.76 3.19
C LYS A 122 -14.80 1.87 4.55
N TYR A 123 -15.25 1.07 5.51
CA TYR A 123 -14.58 0.85 6.78
C TYR A 123 -14.08 -0.60 6.80
N VAL A 124 -12.79 -0.78 7.03
CA VAL A 124 -12.15 -2.10 6.98
C VAL A 124 -11.64 -2.44 8.39
N PRO A 125 -12.14 -3.52 9.01
CA PRO A 125 -11.64 -3.98 10.31
C PRO A 125 -10.18 -4.46 10.22
N VAL A 126 -9.39 -4.22 11.27
CA VAL A 126 -7.96 -4.59 11.34
C VAL A 126 -7.72 -6.06 10.98
N LYS A 127 -8.58 -6.96 11.46
CA LYS A 127 -8.48 -8.40 11.17
C LYS A 127 -8.57 -8.69 9.67
N GLU A 128 -9.50 -8.03 8.98
CA GLU A 128 -9.68 -8.17 7.53
C GLU A 128 -8.52 -7.55 6.76
N THR A 129 -7.96 -6.44 7.24
CA THR A 129 -6.76 -5.82 6.67
C THR A 129 -5.57 -6.78 6.71
N VAL A 130 -5.27 -7.32 7.89
CA VAL A 130 -4.15 -8.26 8.08
C VAL A 130 -4.34 -9.50 7.22
N GLN A 131 -5.54 -10.08 7.21
CA GLN A 131 -5.85 -11.24 6.37
C GLN A 131 -5.68 -10.92 4.88
N GLY A 132 -6.24 -9.80 4.40
CA GLY A 132 -6.16 -9.43 2.98
C GLY A 132 -4.72 -9.24 2.50
N PHE A 133 -3.88 -8.53 3.26
CA PHE A 133 -2.47 -8.38 2.92
C PHE A 133 -1.72 -9.72 2.96
N LYS A 134 -1.98 -10.55 3.97
CA LYS A 134 -1.38 -11.89 4.07
C LYS A 134 -1.70 -12.76 2.86
N GLU A 135 -2.95 -12.76 2.40
CA GLU A 135 -3.34 -13.54 1.23
C GLU A 135 -2.67 -13.05 -0.07
N ILE A 136 -2.46 -11.74 -0.22
CA ILE A 136 -1.69 -11.18 -1.35
C ILE A 136 -0.22 -11.62 -1.27
N ILE A 137 0.38 -11.59 -0.09
CA ILE A 137 1.78 -12.00 0.13
C ILE A 137 1.96 -13.49 -0.17
N GLU A 138 1.01 -14.33 0.24
CA GLU A 138 0.98 -15.77 -0.01
C GLU A 138 0.70 -16.12 -1.49
N GLY A 139 0.32 -15.15 -2.32
CA GLY A 139 0.08 -15.33 -3.74
C GLY A 139 -1.29 -15.90 -4.10
N LYS A 140 -2.25 -15.89 -3.16
CA LYS A 140 -3.61 -16.43 -3.39
C LYS A 140 -4.42 -15.67 -4.43
N HIS A 141 -3.97 -14.45 -4.77
CA HIS A 141 -4.64 -13.54 -5.69
C HIS A 141 -3.71 -13.08 -6.82
N ASP A 142 -2.70 -13.89 -7.15
CA ASP A 142 -1.73 -13.58 -8.21
C ASP A 142 -2.30 -13.64 -9.64
N ASP A 143 -3.47 -14.26 -9.79
CA ASP A 143 -4.27 -14.32 -11.01
C ASP A 143 -5.13 -13.05 -11.21
N LEU A 144 -5.39 -12.28 -10.15
CA LEU A 144 -6.23 -11.09 -10.23
C LEU A 144 -5.47 -9.91 -10.87
N PRO A 145 -6.16 -9.09 -11.70
CA PRO A 145 -5.56 -7.90 -12.30
C PRO A 145 -5.30 -6.83 -11.24
N GLU A 146 -4.19 -6.10 -11.37
CA GLU A 146 -3.77 -5.07 -10.39
C GLU A 146 -4.86 -4.01 -10.13
N ALA A 147 -5.62 -3.64 -11.15
CA ALA A 147 -6.70 -2.65 -11.06
C ALA A 147 -7.89 -3.09 -10.19
N ALA A 148 -8.02 -4.39 -9.91
CA ALA A 148 -9.02 -4.91 -8.99
C ALA A 148 -8.74 -4.51 -7.53
N PHE A 149 -7.47 -4.26 -7.18
CA PHE A 149 -7.05 -3.84 -5.84
C PHE A 149 -7.15 -2.33 -5.61
N TYR A 150 -7.55 -1.56 -6.63
CA TYR A 150 -7.65 -0.10 -6.52
C TYR A 150 -9.00 0.35 -5.97
N MET A 151 -9.00 1.23 -4.96
CA MET A 151 -10.20 1.84 -4.36
C MET A 151 -11.25 0.81 -3.93
N VAL A 152 -10.80 -0.20 -3.17
CA VAL A 152 -11.65 -1.25 -2.58
C VAL A 152 -11.49 -1.25 -1.06
N GLY A 153 -12.44 -1.86 -0.34
CA GLY A 153 -12.35 -2.04 1.10
C GLY A 153 -11.46 -3.22 1.48
N ASN A 154 -12.04 -4.41 1.50
CA ASN A 154 -11.34 -5.65 1.88
C ASN A 154 -10.98 -6.50 0.65
N ILE A 155 -10.39 -7.66 0.90
CA ILE A 155 -9.90 -8.55 -0.16
C ILE A 155 -11.04 -9.15 -1.00
N GLU A 156 -12.20 -9.39 -0.40
CA GLU A 156 -13.37 -9.91 -1.13
C GLU A 156 -13.90 -8.89 -2.13
N GLU A 157 -13.92 -7.60 -1.79
CA GLU A 157 -14.28 -6.55 -2.75
C GLU A 157 -13.30 -6.48 -3.93
N ALA A 158 -12.01 -6.77 -3.72
CA ALA A 158 -11.04 -6.89 -4.81
C ALA A 158 -11.40 -8.05 -5.75
N ARG A 159 -11.79 -9.20 -5.20
CA ARG A 159 -12.22 -10.38 -5.99
C ARG A 159 -13.49 -10.09 -6.78
N GLU A 160 -14.51 -9.55 -6.14
CA GLU A 160 -15.75 -9.15 -6.81
C GLU A 160 -15.50 -8.15 -7.94
N LYS A 161 -14.59 -7.19 -7.71
CA LYS A 161 -14.23 -6.22 -8.73
C LYS A 161 -13.51 -6.88 -9.91
N ALA A 162 -12.60 -7.83 -9.66
CA ALA A 162 -11.96 -8.61 -10.71
C ALA A 162 -12.96 -9.40 -11.55
N GLU A 163 -13.95 -10.05 -10.91
CA GLU A 163 -15.02 -10.76 -11.60
C GLU A 163 -15.86 -9.84 -12.50
N ARG A 164 -16.23 -8.65 -12.00
CA ARG A 164 -16.95 -7.65 -12.79
C ARG A 164 -16.13 -7.17 -14.00
N MET A 165 -14.83 -6.98 -13.84
CA MET A 165 -13.93 -6.61 -14.95
C MET A 165 -13.82 -7.72 -16.00
N ALA A 166 -13.72 -8.98 -15.57
CA ALA A 166 -13.70 -10.12 -16.46
C ALA A 166 -15.02 -10.28 -17.22
N ALA A 167 -16.17 -10.03 -16.57
CA ALA A 167 -17.48 -10.08 -17.19
C ALA A 167 -17.69 -8.95 -18.23
N ALA A 168 -17.16 -7.74 -17.97
CA ALA A 168 -17.23 -6.62 -18.90
C ALA A 168 -16.28 -6.74 -20.12
N SER A 169 -15.32 -7.66 -20.06
CA SER A 169 -14.36 -7.93 -21.13
C SER A 169 -14.79 -9.06 -22.07
N LYS A 170 -15.96 -9.66 -21.82
CA LYS A 170 -16.63 -10.64 -22.68
C LYS A 170 -17.74 -9.98 -23.48
#